data_AF-A0A938D679-F1
#
_entry.id   AF-A0A938D679-F1
#
_cell.length_a   1.000
_cell.length_b   1.000
_cell.length_c   1.000
_cell.angle_alpha   90.00
_cell.angle_beta   90.00
_cell.angle_gamma   90.00
#
_symmetry.space_group_name_H-M   'P 1'
#
loop_
_entity.id
_entity.type
_entity.pdbx_description
1 polymer ?
#
loop_
_entity_poly.entity_id
_entity_poly.type
_entity_poly.pdbx_seq_one_letter_code
_entity_poly.pdbx_strand_id
1 'polypeptide(L)'
;MDSDPSWEITILRRPPGARRPRVAGRVVFEAPDLAGARTTARRHLEERRSGEDKWSLGVLKPLTPQAPGTHRFRVVYAVWEAKDDFFERRDVHELEVWAADAQDARRLSHADIQDVPGYDPAWRVRHVVRVPDKA
;
A
#
# COMPACT_ATOMS: atom_id res chain seq x y z
N MET A 1 -26.48 11.03 4.11
CA MET A 1 -26.14 10.04 3.08
C MET A 1 -24.67 9.78 3.27
N ASP A 2 -24.29 8.59 3.73
CA ASP A 2 -22.87 8.23 3.70
C ASP A 2 -22.47 8.14 2.23
N SER A 3 -21.54 9.00 1.82
CA SER A 3 -20.89 8.91 0.52
C SER A 3 -20.07 7.63 0.48
N ASP A 4 -20.04 6.96 -0.67
CA ASP A 4 -19.17 5.81 -0.87
C ASP A 4 -17.70 6.18 -0.53
N PRO A 5 -16.93 5.27 0.10
CA PRO A 5 -15.55 5.56 0.43
C PRO A 5 -14.71 5.79 -0.83
N SER A 6 -13.73 6.67 -0.68
CA SER A 6 -12.76 6.98 -1.73
C SER A 6 -11.60 5.98 -1.70
N TRP A 7 -11.16 5.58 -2.89
CA TRP A 7 -10.07 4.65 -3.12
C TRP A 7 -9.10 5.21 -4.14
N GLU A 8 -7.83 4.84 -4.05
CA GLU A 8 -6.81 5.11 -5.05
C GLU A 8 -6.21 3.80 -5.56
N ILE A 9 -6.06 3.68 -6.88
CA ILE A 9 -5.30 2.60 -7.51
C ILE A 9 -4.13 3.16 -8.31
N THR A 10 -2.96 2.57 -8.13
CA THR A 10 -1.80 2.86 -8.99
C THR A 10 -1.91 2.03 -10.28
N ILE A 11 -1.77 2.67 -11.43
CA ILE A 11 -1.70 2.02 -12.73
C ILE A 11 -0.23 1.85 -13.12
N LEU A 12 0.16 0.62 -13.43
CA LEU A 12 1.51 0.26 -13.81
C LEU A 12 1.57 -0.09 -15.30
N ARG A 13 2.58 0.43 -15.99
CA ARG A 13 2.87 0.16 -17.40
C ARG A 13 4.25 -0.48 -17.53
N ARG A 14 4.35 -1.54 -18.31
CA ARG A 14 5.61 -2.14 -18.73
C ARG A 14 5.67 -2.15 -20.26
N PRO A 15 6.45 -1.24 -20.86
CA PRO A 15 6.69 -1.25 -22.30
C PRO A 15 7.37 -2.53 -22.79
N PRO A 16 7.27 -2.87 -24.08
CA PRO A 16 8.07 -3.93 -24.70
C PRO A 16 9.56 -3.76 -24.38
N GLY A 17 10.24 -4.87 -24.08
CA GLY A 17 11.66 -4.87 -23.71
C GLY A 17 11.97 -4.36 -22.29
N ALA A 18 11.03 -3.73 -21.58
CA ALA A 18 11.30 -3.27 -20.21
C ALA A 18 11.25 -4.42 -19.20
N ARG A 19 12.27 -4.51 -18.32
CA ARG A 19 12.34 -5.55 -17.29
C ARG A 19 11.31 -5.36 -16.17
N ARG A 20 11.02 -4.11 -15.80
CA ARG A 20 10.16 -3.79 -14.65
C ARG A 20 9.02 -2.84 -15.07
N PRO A 21 7.81 -3.02 -14.50
CA PRO A 21 6.75 -2.03 -14.66
C PRO A 21 7.13 -0.72 -13.97
N ARG A 22 6.59 0.40 -14.47
CA ARG A 22 6.70 1.73 -13.87
C ARG A 22 5.31 2.32 -13.65
N VAL A 23 5.23 3.28 -12.72
CA VAL A 23 4.00 4.04 -12.48
C VAL A 23 3.67 4.85 -13.73
N ALA A 24 2.49 4.61 -14.30
CA ALA A 24 1.94 5.37 -15.42
C ALA A 24 0.93 6.42 -14.94
N GLY A 25 0.31 6.20 -13.79
CA GLY A 25 -0.61 7.15 -13.18
C GLY A 25 -1.27 6.56 -11.93
N ARG A 26 -2.08 7.38 -11.28
CA ARG A 26 -2.96 6.98 -10.18
C ARG A 26 -4.38 7.41 -10.53
N VAL A 27 -5.37 6.61 -10.12
CA VAL A 27 -6.78 6.91 -10.34
C VAL A 27 -7.47 6.88 -8.99
N VAL A 28 -8.18 7.96 -8.68
CA VAL A 28 -9.03 8.07 -7.49
C VAL A 28 -10.48 7.88 -7.92
N PHE A 29 -11.23 7.06 -7.20
CA PHE A 29 -12.63 6.77 -7.48
C PHE A 29 -13.38 6.39 -6.20
N GLU A 30 -14.70 6.47 -6.24
CA GLU A 30 -15.58 6.01 -5.17
C GLU A 30 -16.05 4.58 -5.43
N ALA A 31 -16.18 3.78 -4.38
CA ALA A 31 -16.77 2.46 -4.43
C ALA A 31 -17.26 2.05 -3.03
N PRO A 32 -18.37 1.29 -2.92
CA PRO A 32 -19.02 1.03 -1.64
C PRO A 32 -18.17 0.17 -0.70
N ASP A 33 -17.35 -0.73 -1.24
CA ASP A 33 -16.51 -1.66 -0.49
C ASP A 33 -15.28 -2.11 -1.29
N LEU A 34 -14.44 -2.94 -0.68
CA LEU A 34 -13.26 -3.52 -1.32
C LEU A 34 -13.57 -4.30 -2.61
N ALA A 35 -14.71 -5.00 -2.68
CA ALA A 35 -15.06 -5.80 -3.86
C ALA A 35 -15.47 -4.91 -5.03
N GLY A 36 -16.29 -3.88 -4.77
CA GLY A 36 -16.62 -2.82 -5.71
C GLY A 36 -15.36 -2.09 -6.17
N ALA A 37 -14.46 -1.75 -5.23
CA ALA A 37 -13.22 -1.05 -5.57
C ALA A 37 -12.28 -1.88 -6.45
N ARG A 38 -12.14 -3.18 -6.17
CA ARG A 38 -11.40 -4.12 -7.04
C ARG A 38 -12.02 -4.23 -8.43
N THR A 39 -13.34 -4.21 -8.53
CA THR A 39 -14.06 -4.28 -9.81
C THR A 39 -13.82 -3.00 -10.63
N THR A 40 -13.99 -1.82 -10.02
CA THR A 40 -13.71 -0.53 -10.66
C THR A 40 -12.25 -0.40 -11.10
N ALA A 41 -11.30 -0.85 -10.26
CA ALA A 41 -9.89 -0.87 -10.61
C ALA A 41 -9.57 -1.76 -11.82
N ARG A 42 -10.19 -2.93 -11.94
CA ARG A 42 -10.03 -3.82 -13.12
C ARG A 42 -10.57 -3.17 -14.40
N ARG A 43 -11.72 -2.50 -14.33
CA ARG A 43 -12.28 -1.74 -15.46
C ARG A 43 -11.29 -0.69 -15.98
N HIS A 44 -10.66 0.07 -15.07
CA HIS A 44 -9.61 1.02 -15.46
C HIS A 44 -8.39 0.35 -16.11
N LEU A 45 -8.06 -0.89 -15.71
CA LEU A 45 -7.01 -1.65 -16.37
C LEU A 45 -7.42 -2.06 -17.79
N GLU A 46 -8.65 -2.55 -17.96
CA GLU A 46 -9.19 -3.02 -19.23
C GLU A 46 -9.27 -1.92 -20.29
N GLU A 47 -9.67 -0.70 -19.90
CA GLU A 47 -9.68 0.49 -20.76
C GLU A 47 -8.30 0.80 -21.39
N ARG A 48 -7.22 0.31 -20.78
CA ARG A 48 -5.83 0.57 -21.19
C ARG A 48 -5.18 -0.59 -21.93
N ARG A 49 -5.85 -1.74 -22.04
CA ARG A 49 -5.33 -2.93 -22.74
C ARG A 49 -5.41 -2.75 -24.26
N SER A 50 -4.63 -1.82 -24.80
CA SER A 50 -4.38 -1.69 -26.22
C SER A 50 -2.88 -1.63 -26.50
N GLY A 51 -2.47 -2.11 -27.67
CA GLY A 51 -1.07 -2.15 -28.09
C GLY A 51 -0.23 -3.24 -27.40
N GLU A 52 1.09 -3.10 -27.49
CA GLU A 52 2.06 -4.09 -27.01
C GLU A 52 2.44 -3.94 -25.52
N ASP A 53 1.98 -2.87 -24.88
CA ASP A 53 2.28 -2.59 -23.48
C ASP A 53 1.60 -3.58 -22.54
N LYS A 54 2.34 -4.02 -21.51
CA LYS A 54 1.76 -4.82 -20.43
C LYS A 54 1.33 -3.91 -19.29
N TRP A 55 0.03 -3.85 -19.05
CA TRP A 55 -0.57 -3.08 -17.97
C TRP A 55 -0.88 -3.96 -16.77
N SER A 56 -0.67 -3.44 -15.57
CA SER A 56 -1.06 -4.09 -14.31
C SER A 56 -1.52 -3.08 -13.28
N LEU A 57 -2.21 -3.56 -12.25
CA LEU A 57 -2.59 -2.76 -11.09
C LEU A 57 -1.50 -2.84 -10.02
N GLY A 58 -1.27 -1.70 -9.36
CA GLY A 58 -0.54 -1.62 -8.10
C GLY A 58 -1.45 -1.95 -6.91
N VAL A 59 -1.08 -1.44 -5.74
CA VAL A 59 -1.89 -1.63 -4.52
C VAL A 59 -3.10 -0.72 -4.55
N LEU A 60 -4.23 -1.26 -4.11
CA LEU A 60 -5.46 -0.52 -3.90
C LEU A 60 -5.41 0.12 -2.51
N LYS A 61 -5.31 1.44 -2.45
CA LYS A 61 -5.22 2.23 -1.22
C LYS A 61 -6.61 2.75 -0.85
N PRO A 62 -7.17 2.40 0.32
CA PRO A 62 -8.34 3.12 0.84
C PRO A 62 -7.90 4.53 1.24
N LEU A 63 -8.60 5.56 0.76
CA LEU A 63 -8.39 6.95 1.16
C LEU A 63 -9.32 7.35 2.30
N THR A 64 -10.50 6.74 2.37
CA THR A 64 -11.40 6.85 3.51
C THR A 64 -11.01 5.83 4.58
N PRO A 65 -10.72 6.23 5.83
CA PRO A 65 -10.51 5.30 6.93
C PRO A 65 -11.72 4.39 7.12
N GLN A 66 -11.50 3.14 7.54
CA GLN A 66 -12.57 2.16 7.79
C GLN A 66 -13.42 1.81 6.54
N ALA A 67 -12.90 2.02 5.33
CA ALA A 67 -13.59 1.60 4.12
C ALA A 67 -13.98 0.10 4.20
N PRO A 68 -15.22 -0.30 3.88
CA PRO A 68 -15.69 -1.66 4.08
C PRO A 68 -14.81 -2.70 3.37
N GLY A 69 -14.50 -3.79 4.09
CA GLY A 69 -13.56 -4.82 3.64
C GLY A 69 -12.09 -4.51 3.91
N THR A 70 -11.78 -3.42 4.62
CA THR A 70 -10.43 -3.12 5.11
C THR A 70 -10.33 -3.32 6.63
N HIS A 71 -9.10 -3.50 7.09
CA HIS A 71 -8.77 -3.61 8.50
C HIS A 71 -7.60 -2.68 8.82
N ARG A 72 -7.53 -2.27 10.08
CA ARG A 72 -6.38 -1.51 10.57
C ARG A 72 -5.21 -2.46 10.81
N PHE A 73 -4.06 -2.14 10.23
CA PHE A 73 -2.81 -2.85 10.43
C PHE A 73 -1.78 -1.90 11.04
N ARG A 74 -0.99 -2.42 11.97
CA ARG A 74 0.21 -1.76 12.48
C ARG A 74 1.43 -2.37 11.81
N VAL A 75 2.21 -1.53 11.16
CA VAL A 75 3.47 -1.88 10.52
C VAL A 75 4.61 -1.36 11.38
N VAL A 76 5.38 -2.27 11.95
CA VAL A 76 6.53 -1.95 12.80
C VAL A 76 7.79 -1.96 11.95
N TYR A 77 8.49 -0.83 11.92
CA TYR A 77 9.81 -0.67 11.33
C TYR A 77 10.88 -0.85 12.38
N ALA A 78 11.97 -1.51 12.00
CA ALA A 78 13.15 -1.74 12.82
C ALA A 78 14.42 -1.40 12.06
N VAL A 79 15.49 -1.11 12.81
CA VAL A 79 16.84 -0.93 12.29
C VAL A 79 17.79 -1.87 13.02
N TRP A 80 18.86 -2.28 12.35
CA TRP A 80 20.00 -2.89 13.01
C TRP A 80 20.90 -1.79 13.55
N GLU A 81 21.02 -1.70 14.86
CA GLU A 81 21.98 -0.81 15.52
C GLU A 81 23.26 -1.61 15.81
N ALA A 82 24.40 -1.04 15.43
CA ALA A 82 25.69 -1.54 15.88
C ALA A 82 25.87 -1.21 17.37
N LYS A 83 26.25 -2.21 18.17
CA LYS A 83 26.77 -2.08 19.53
C LYS A 83 28.24 -2.51 19.52
N ASP A 84 28.90 -2.41 20.66
CA ASP A 84 30.36 -2.63 20.78
C ASP A 84 30.81 -3.98 20.18
N ASP A 85 30.06 -5.06 20.46
CA ASP A 85 30.44 -6.42 20.05
C ASP A 85 29.37 -7.17 19.23
N PHE A 86 28.20 -6.56 18.99
CA PHE A 86 27.09 -7.21 18.29
C PHE A 86 26.16 -6.22 17.60
N PHE A 87 25.24 -6.75 16.78
CA PHE A 87 24.16 -5.97 16.18
C PHE A 87 22.85 -6.31 16.88
N GLU A 88 22.11 -5.28 17.25
CA GLU A 88 20.79 -5.41 17.86
C GLU A 88 19.71 -4.89 16.91
N ARG A 89 18.63 -5.64 16.74
CA ARG A 89 17.49 -5.18 15.96
C ARG A 89 16.52 -4.43 16.88
N ARG A 90 16.44 -3.12 16.71
CA ARG A 90 15.59 -2.22 17.50
C ARG A 90 14.39 -1.76 16.68
N ASP A 91 13.21 -1.77 17.28
CA ASP A 91 12.01 -1.16 16.68
C ASP A 91 12.12 0.36 16.79
N VAL A 92 11.91 1.06 15.68
CA VAL A 92 12.18 2.50 15.55
C VAL A 92 10.94 3.32 15.21
N HIS A 93 9.94 2.70 14.58
CA HIS A 93 8.72 3.41 14.19
C HIS A 93 7.55 2.45 13.97
N GLU A 94 6.33 2.94 14.22
CA GLU A 94 5.09 2.21 13.96
C GLU A 94 4.18 3.09 13.09
N LEU A 95 3.64 2.49 12.02
CA LEU A 95 2.62 3.12 11.18
C LEU A 95 1.32 2.33 11.25
N GLU A 96 0.20 3.03 11.45
CA GLU A 96 -1.12 2.44 11.29
C GLU A 96 -1.66 2.73 9.89
N VAL A 97 -2.04 1.68 9.17
CA VAL A 97 -2.58 1.76 7.80
C VAL A 97 -3.87 0.94 7.69
N TRP A 98 -4.85 1.46 6.96
CA TRP A 98 -6.01 0.68 6.56
C TRP A 98 -5.70 -0.08 5.27
N ALA A 99 -5.91 -1.39 5.25
CA ALA A 99 -5.62 -2.24 4.10
C ALA A 99 -6.54 -3.46 4.05
N ALA A 100 -6.62 -4.11 2.88
CA ALA A 100 -7.35 -5.36 2.72
C ALA A 100 -6.68 -6.54 3.46
N ASP A 101 -5.35 -6.57 3.45
CA ASP A 101 -4.55 -7.61 4.08
C ASP A 101 -3.16 -7.09 4.51
N ALA A 102 -2.38 -7.96 5.17
CA ALA A 102 -1.06 -7.62 5.68
C ALA A 102 -0.03 -7.33 4.56
N GLN A 103 -0.20 -7.91 3.37
CA GLN A 103 0.72 -7.68 2.25
C GLN A 103 0.48 -6.29 1.64
N ASP A 104 -0.79 -5.90 1.49
CA ASP A 104 -1.16 -4.55 1.05
C ASP A 104 -0.76 -3.52 2.10
N ALA A 105 -0.98 -3.78 3.40
CA ALA A 105 -0.49 -2.92 4.48
C ALA A 105 1.04 -2.70 4.42
N ARG A 106 1.80 -3.78 4.20
CA ARG A 106 3.25 -3.68 4.02
C ARG A 106 3.62 -2.79 2.82
N ARG A 107 2.92 -2.90 1.70
CA ARG A 107 3.24 -2.10 0.51
C ARG A 107 2.82 -0.65 0.67
N LEU A 108 1.66 -0.37 1.25
CA LEU A 108 1.16 0.98 1.50
C LEU A 108 2.11 1.76 2.43
N SER A 109 2.54 1.11 3.51
CA SER A 109 3.49 1.72 4.45
C SER A 109 4.83 2.13 3.83
N HIS A 110 5.26 1.55 2.69
CA HIS A 110 6.50 1.98 2.04
C HIS A 110 6.40 3.37 1.41
N ALA A 111 5.20 3.81 1.01
CA ALA A 111 5.00 5.17 0.56
C ALA A 111 4.95 6.10 1.77
N ASP A 112 4.08 5.78 2.73
CA ASP A 112 3.80 6.65 3.88
C ASP A 112 5.03 6.82 4.82
N ILE A 113 5.90 5.81 4.94
CA ILE A 113 7.13 5.91 5.77
C ILE A 113 8.12 6.95 5.22
N GLN A 114 8.11 7.25 3.92
CA GLN A 114 9.03 8.23 3.34
C GLN A 114 8.74 9.66 3.79
N ASP A 115 7.50 9.92 4.20
CA ASP A 115 7.06 11.21 4.72
C ASP A 115 7.28 11.35 6.24
N VAL A 116 7.76 10.30 6.91
CA VAL A 116 8.03 10.32 8.35
C VAL A 116 9.32 11.09 8.65
N PRO A 117 9.28 12.14 9.50
CA PRO A 117 10.49 12.87 9.89
C PRO A 117 11.53 11.95 10.50
N GLY A 118 12.77 12.04 10.01
CA GLY A 118 13.87 11.19 10.46
C GLY A 118 13.86 9.78 9.87
N TYR A 119 13.04 9.52 8.85
CA TYR A 119 13.10 8.26 8.11
C TYR A 119 14.51 8.02 7.56
N ASP A 120 15.06 6.85 7.92
CA ASP A 120 16.30 6.33 7.37
C ASP A 120 15.99 5.18 6.40
N PRO A 121 16.49 5.21 5.16
CA PRO A 121 16.41 4.09 4.21
C PRO A 121 16.99 2.77 4.71
N ALA A 122 17.65 2.70 5.86
CA ALA A 122 18.07 1.48 6.55
C ALA A 122 16.93 0.82 7.35
N TRP A 123 15.86 1.56 7.69
CA TRP A 123 14.70 1.01 8.39
C TRP A 123 14.00 -0.05 7.53
N ARG A 124 13.65 -1.19 8.14
CA ARG A 124 12.99 -2.32 7.47
C ARG A 124 11.74 -2.71 8.23
N VAL A 125 10.69 -3.06 7.49
CA VAL A 125 9.48 -3.64 8.10
C VAL A 125 9.84 -4.96 8.79
N ARG A 126 9.64 -5.00 10.10
CA ARG A 126 9.86 -6.17 10.96
C ARG A 126 8.58 -6.97 11.13
N HIS A 127 7.47 -6.30 11.47
CA HIS A 127 6.18 -6.93 11.72
C HIS A 127 5.06 -6.16 11.03
N VAL A 128 4.04 -6.89 10.58
CA VAL A 128 2.75 -6.35 10.17
C VAL A 128 1.70 -7.11 10.94
N VAL A 129 0.99 -6.41 11.81
CA VAL A 129 -0.01 -7.04 12.70
C VAL A 129 -1.36 -6.37 12.48
N ARG A 130 -2.41 -7.19 12.40
CA ARG A 130 -3.77 -6.66 12.38
C ARG A 130 -4.10 -6.14 13.77
N VAL A 131 -4.55 -4.89 13.84
CA VAL A 131 -5.00 -4.28 15.09
C VAL A 131 -6.48 -4.64 15.26
N PRO A 132 -6.89 -5.20 16.40
CA PRO A 132 -8.31 -5.43 16.65
C PRO A 132 -9.04 -4.08 16.67
N ASP A 133 -10.22 -4.05 16.05
CA ASP A 133 -11.12 -2.91 16.17
C ASP A 133 -11.55 -2.80 17.63
N LYS A 134 -11.45 -1.59 18.20
CA LYS A 134 -11.78 -1.39 19.62
C LYS A 134 -13.28 -1.65 19.77
N ALA A 135 -13.64 -2.64 20.59
CA ALA A 135 -15.02 -2.96 20.94
C ALA A 135 -15.72 -1.78 21.65
#